data_AF-A0A3B0RWJ0-F1
#
_entry.id   AF-A0A3B0RWJ0-F1
#
_cell.length_a   1.000
_cell.length_b   1.000
_cell.length_c   1.000
_cell.angle_alpha   90.00
_cell.angle_beta   90.00
_cell.angle_gamma   90.00
#
_symmetry.space_group_name_H-M   'P 1'
#
loop_
_entity.id
_entity.type
_entity.pdbx_description
1 polymer ?
#
loop_
_entity_poly.entity_id
_entity_poly.type
_entity_poly.pdbx_seq_one_letter_code
_entity_poly.pdbx_strand_id
1 'polypeptide(L)'
;MYRWAQQQSGRRKRHKTAIALLFADNNQPWACENLAARYVYLYRAGLLPEALRDSSGAAVSVRHRHVHVFGQTMLGDDRQQLAQAISVLRQQIQQRPILACLYPGPFSLGALQKTVEHLTGLGLHTQNFRRDILRCKLLVPAKTTDASLPKSSTKLFGWHPALAPTISHIAIPLPRKKLC
;
A
#
# COMPACT_ATOMS: atom_id res chain seq x y z
N MET A 1 -8.43 -17.68 9.30
CA MET A 1 -8.51 -17.84 7.83
C MET A 1 -8.42 -19.30 7.37
N TYR A 2 -7.35 -20.04 7.65
CA TYR A 2 -7.23 -21.44 7.16
C TYR A 2 -8.31 -22.39 7.67
N ARG A 3 -8.76 -22.25 8.94
CA ARG A 3 -9.91 -23.01 9.47
C ARG A 3 -11.19 -22.73 8.68
N TRP A 4 -11.50 -21.47 8.40
CA TRP A 4 -12.63 -21.07 7.55
C TRP A 4 -12.52 -21.68 6.14
N ALA A 5 -11.34 -21.63 5.52
CA ALA A 5 -11.12 -22.21 4.19
C ALA A 5 -11.32 -23.74 4.15
N GLN A 6 -11.08 -24.44 5.26
CA GLN A 6 -11.32 -25.89 5.37
C GLN A 6 -12.81 -26.23 5.41
N GLN A 7 -13.65 -25.32 5.92
CA GLN A 7 -15.11 -25.50 6.02
C GLN A 7 -15.84 -25.27 4.68
N GLN A 8 -15.16 -24.70 3.67
CA GLN A 8 -15.74 -24.44 2.34
C GLN A 8 -15.65 -25.71 1.46
N SER A 9 -16.65 -26.59 1.56
CA SER A 9 -16.76 -27.82 0.75
C SER A 9 -16.68 -27.52 -0.75
N GLY A 10 -15.96 -28.36 -1.51
CA GLY A 10 -15.72 -28.18 -2.95
C GLY A 10 -14.78 -27.04 -3.37
N ARG A 11 -14.47 -26.07 -2.48
CA ARG A 11 -13.62 -24.89 -2.79
C ARG A 11 -12.39 -24.73 -1.88
N ARG A 12 -12.17 -25.65 -0.94
CA ARG A 12 -11.05 -25.67 0.01
C ARG A 12 -9.69 -25.38 -0.63
N LYS A 13 -9.33 -26.10 -1.71
CA LYS A 13 -8.02 -25.94 -2.38
C LYS A 13 -7.84 -24.51 -2.92
N ARG A 14 -8.87 -23.98 -3.59
CA ARG A 14 -8.89 -22.61 -4.13
C ARG A 14 -8.70 -21.56 -3.03
N HIS A 15 -9.43 -21.66 -1.93
CA HIS A 15 -9.30 -20.71 -0.82
C HIS A 15 -7.95 -20.82 -0.11
N LYS A 16 -7.40 -22.04 0.05
CA LYS A 16 -6.04 -22.22 0.60
C LYS A 16 -4.98 -21.53 -0.26
N THR A 17 -5.03 -21.73 -1.59
CA THR A 17 -4.12 -21.09 -2.54
C THR A 17 -4.28 -19.57 -2.53
N ALA A 18 -5.52 -19.07 -2.50
CA ALA A 18 -5.76 -17.63 -2.46
C ALA A 18 -5.26 -16.99 -1.16
N ILE A 19 -5.45 -17.62 0.00
CA ILE A 19 -4.88 -17.11 1.26
C ILE A 19 -3.35 -17.08 1.17
N ALA A 20 -2.71 -18.13 0.63
CA ALA A 20 -1.26 -18.14 0.44
C ALA A 20 -0.78 -16.97 -0.43
N LEU A 21 -1.42 -16.75 -1.56
CA LEU A 21 -1.09 -15.65 -2.47
C LEU A 21 -1.33 -14.26 -1.84
N LEU A 22 -2.48 -14.07 -1.19
CA LEU A 22 -2.89 -12.76 -0.66
C LEU A 22 -2.08 -12.37 0.57
N PHE A 23 -1.74 -13.31 1.45
CA PHE A 23 -1.06 -13.02 2.71
C PHE A 23 0.44 -13.35 2.68
N ALA A 24 1.01 -13.55 1.48
CA ALA A 24 2.42 -13.88 1.30
C ALA A 24 2.88 -15.09 2.12
N ASP A 25 2.00 -16.09 2.28
CA ASP A 25 2.34 -17.36 2.92
C ASP A 25 2.85 -18.35 1.85
N ASN A 26 3.59 -19.38 2.27
CA ASN A 26 4.23 -20.37 1.38
C ASN A 26 5.14 -19.71 0.31
N ASN A 27 6.02 -18.79 0.73
CA ASN A 27 6.98 -18.07 -0.13
C ASN A 27 6.36 -17.25 -1.27
N GLN A 28 5.07 -16.92 -1.19
CA GLN A 28 4.42 -16.03 -2.15
C GLN A 28 4.84 -14.57 -1.92
N PRO A 29 5.01 -13.76 -2.98
CA PRO A 29 5.39 -12.35 -2.83
C PRO A 29 4.23 -11.53 -2.25
N TRP A 30 4.56 -10.53 -1.42
CA TRP A 30 3.58 -9.56 -0.95
C TRP A 30 3.29 -8.52 -2.04
N ALA A 31 2.07 -8.58 -2.58
CA ALA A 31 1.55 -7.61 -3.55
C ALA A 31 0.71 -6.54 -2.82
N CYS A 32 1.19 -5.30 -2.71
CA CYS A 32 0.52 -4.29 -1.89
C CYS A 32 -0.85 -3.83 -2.45
N GLU A 33 -1.07 -4.01 -3.74
CA GLU A 33 -2.32 -3.77 -4.49
C GLU A 33 -3.44 -4.75 -4.13
N ASN A 34 -3.13 -5.91 -3.55
CA ASN A 34 -4.14 -6.93 -3.19
C ASN A 34 -4.95 -6.60 -1.92
N LEU A 35 -4.99 -5.33 -1.48
CA LEU A 35 -5.65 -4.95 -0.23
C LEU A 35 -7.17 -5.23 -0.25
N ALA A 36 -7.84 -4.93 -1.36
CA ALA A 36 -9.28 -5.20 -1.52
C ALA A 36 -9.58 -6.71 -1.44
N ALA A 37 -8.76 -7.54 -2.09
CA ALA A 37 -8.91 -9.00 -2.01
C ALA A 37 -8.63 -9.53 -0.59
N ARG A 38 -7.64 -8.97 0.13
CA ARG A 38 -7.39 -9.30 1.54
C ARG A 38 -8.58 -8.93 2.43
N TYR A 39 -9.15 -7.74 2.24
CA TYR A 39 -10.35 -7.30 2.95
C TYR A 39 -11.46 -8.35 2.79
N VAL A 40 -11.76 -8.77 1.56
CA VAL A 40 -12.80 -9.78 1.30
C VAL A 40 -12.52 -11.10 2.03
N TYR A 41 -11.27 -11.57 2.06
CA TYR A 41 -10.92 -12.81 2.76
C TYR A 41 -11.00 -12.68 4.28
N LEU A 42 -10.61 -11.53 4.85
CA LEU A 42 -10.75 -11.25 6.28
C LEU A 42 -12.23 -11.14 6.68
N TYR A 43 -13.02 -10.45 5.88
CA TYR A 43 -14.46 -10.29 6.08
C TYR A 43 -15.16 -11.65 6.04
N ARG A 44 -14.97 -12.43 4.97
CA ARG A 44 -15.60 -13.76 4.82
C ARG A 44 -15.19 -14.75 5.90
N ALA A 45 -13.98 -14.62 6.44
CA ALA A 45 -13.51 -15.44 7.55
C ALA A 45 -14.03 -14.99 8.92
N GLY A 46 -14.89 -13.95 8.99
CA GLY A 46 -15.44 -13.41 10.24
C GLY A 46 -14.38 -12.72 11.11
N LEU A 47 -13.25 -12.31 10.53
CA LEU A 47 -12.15 -11.71 11.28
C LEU A 47 -12.27 -10.20 11.44
N LEU A 48 -13.06 -9.55 10.60
CA LEU A 48 -13.29 -8.11 10.71
C LEU A 48 -14.46 -7.84 11.67
N PRO A 49 -14.37 -6.79 12.51
CA PRO A 49 -15.49 -6.34 13.33
C PRO A 49 -16.81 -6.19 12.58
N GLU A 50 -16.74 -5.69 11.35
CA GLU A 50 -17.90 -5.48 10.48
C GLU A 50 -18.57 -6.80 10.11
N ALA A 51 -17.79 -7.85 9.81
CA ALA A 51 -18.34 -9.17 9.50
C ALA A 51 -19.08 -9.78 10.71
N LEU A 52 -18.58 -9.52 11.92
CA LEU A 52 -19.26 -9.96 13.15
C LEU A 52 -20.58 -9.20 13.33
N ARG A 53 -20.56 -7.86 13.23
CA ARG A 53 -21.75 -6.99 13.28
C ARG A 53 -22.84 -7.45 12.31
N ASP A 54 -22.46 -7.66 11.05
CA ASP A 54 -23.40 -7.99 9.99
C ASP A 54 -23.97 -9.41 10.15
N SER A 55 -23.20 -10.33 10.76
CA SER A 55 -23.66 -11.69 11.05
C SER A 55 -24.55 -11.80 12.30
N SER A 56 -24.35 -10.95 13.31
CA SER A 56 -25.09 -11.02 14.57
C SER A 56 -26.31 -10.12 14.63
N GLY A 57 -26.43 -9.13 13.72
CA GLY A 57 -27.52 -8.16 13.71
C GLY A 57 -27.53 -7.19 14.90
N ALA A 58 -26.50 -7.22 15.75
CA ALA A 58 -26.35 -6.41 16.95
C ALA A 58 -24.98 -5.74 17.00
N ALA A 59 -24.89 -4.61 17.70
CA ALA A 59 -23.62 -3.93 17.93
C ALA A 59 -22.66 -4.86 18.69
N VAL A 60 -21.64 -5.38 17.99
CA VAL A 60 -20.64 -6.25 18.60
C VAL A 60 -19.65 -5.38 19.37
N SER A 61 -19.56 -5.62 20.69
CA SER A 61 -18.46 -5.07 21.49
C SER A 61 -17.16 -5.76 21.09
N VAL A 62 -16.30 -5.03 20.40
CA VAL A 62 -15.02 -5.54 19.89
C VAL A 62 -13.95 -5.37 20.97
N ARG A 63 -13.28 -6.47 21.34
CA ARG A 63 -12.18 -6.41 22.32
C ARG A 63 -11.05 -5.51 21.80
N HIS A 64 -10.39 -4.77 22.69
CA HIS A 64 -9.26 -3.89 22.35
C HIS A 64 -8.18 -4.59 21.49
N ARG A 65 -7.81 -5.83 21.83
CA ARG A 65 -6.86 -6.65 21.05
C ARG A 65 -7.28 -6.86 19.60
N HIS A 66 -8.58 -6.91 19.31
CA HIS A 66 -9.13 -7.16 17.99
C HIS A 66 -9.04 -5.90 17.15
N VAL A 67 -9.35 -4.74 17.75
CA VAL A 67 -9.14 -3.41 17.13
C VAL A 67 -7.66 -3.17 16.83
N HIS A 68 -6.74 -3.59 17.71
CA HIS A 68 -5.31 -3.46 17.46
C HIS A 68 -4.82 -4.28 16.25
N VAL A 69 -5.45 -5.44 15.97
CA VAL A 69 -5.04 -6.32 14.87
C VAL A 69 -5.73 -5.94 13.56
N PHE A 70 -7.02 -5.60 13.59
CA PHE A 70 -7.85 -5.41 12.40
C PHE A 70 -8.33 -3.96 12.19
N GLY A 71 -7.87 -3.03 13.02
CA GLY A 71 -8.26 -1.62 12.97
C GLY A 71 -9.65 -1.34 13.58
N GLN A 72 -9.98 -0.06 13.64
CA GLN A 72 -11.26 0.45 14.15
C GLN A 72 -12.43 0.05 13.25
N THR A 73 -13.55 -0.35 13.85
CA THR A 73 -14.79 -0.63 13.13
C THR A 73 -15.23 0.61 12.34
N MET A 74 -15.57 0.41 11.07
CA MET A 74 -16.06 1.49 10.20
C MET A 74 -17.56 1.36 9.95
N LEU A 75 -18.21 2.47 9.59
CA LEU A 75 -19.63 2.51 9.30
C LEU A 75 -19.90 1.89 7.92
N GLY A 76 -21.02 1.17 7.81
CA GLY A 76 -21.46 0.57 6.54
C GLY A 76 -20.35 -0.22 5.84
N ASP A 77 -20.10 0.16 4.58
CA ASP A 77 -19.11 -0.44 3.67
C ASP A 77 -17.85 0.43 3.50
N ASP A 78 -17.62 1.43 4.36
CA ASP A 78 -16.51 2.39 4.21
C ASP A 78 -15.14 1.70 4.10
N ARG A 79 -14.94 0.64 4.90
CA ARG A 79 -13.71 -0.15 4.86
C ARG A 79 -13.50 -0.84 3.51
N GLN A 80 -14.57 -1.33 2.88
CA GLN A 80 -14.50 -1.94 1.55
C GLN A 80 -14.12 -0.89 0.50
N GLN A 81 -14.76 0.28 0.55
CA GLN A 81 -14.48 1.39 -0.37
C GLN A 81 -13.04 1.89 -0.23
N LEU A 82 -12.56 2.06 1.01
CA LEU A 82 -11.16 2.41 1.28
C LEU A 82 -10.19 1.35 0.80
N ALA A 83 -10.47 0.07 1.06
CA ALA A 83 -9.63 -1.03 0.58
C ALA A 83 -9.53 -1.05 -0.94
N GLN A 84 -10.64 -0.78 -1.65
CA GLN A 84 -10.66 -0.65 -3.10
C GLN A 84 -9.85 0.56 -3.57
N ALA A 85 -10.09 1.74 -2.99
CA ALA A 85 -9.41 2.98 -3.38
C ALA A 85 -7.89 2.88 -3.18
N ILE A 86 -7.43 2.35 -2.03
CA ILE A 86 -6.01 2.14 -1.75
C ILE A 86 -5.40 1.09 -2.68
N SER A 87 -6.14 0.04 -3.04
CA SER A 87 -5.66 -0.97 -4.01
C SER A 87 -5.38 -0.35 -5.37
N VAL A 88 -6.32 0.48 -5.86
CA VAL A 88 -6.17 1.23 -7.12
C VAL A 88 -5.00 2.20 -7.02
N LEU A 89 -4.90 2.96 -5.94
CA LEU A 89 -3.80 3.90 -5.72
C LEU A 89 -2.44 3.21 -5.78
N ARG A 90 -2.29 2.08 -5.08
CA ARG A 90 -1.04 1.29 -5.05
C ARG A 90 -0.71 0.68 -6.41
N GLN A 91 -1.71 0.20 -7.13
CA GLN A 91 -1.55 -0.26 -8.50
C GLN A 91 -1.07 0.88 -9.41
N GLN A 92 -1.67 2.07 -9.28
CA GLN A 92 -1.27 3.24 -10.05
C GLN A 92 0.17 3.66 -9.74
N ILE A 93 0.58 3.71 -8.47
CA ILE A 93 1.96 4.01 -8.06
C ILE A 93 2.96 3.01 -8.68
N GLN A 94 2.60 1.72 -8.73
CA GLN A 94 3.44 0.70 -9.35
C GLN A 94 3.51 0.82 -10.87
N GLN A 95 2.44 1.25 -11.54
CA GLN A 95 2.33 1.23 -12.99
C GLN A 95 2.64 2.58 -13.65
N ARG A 96 2.54 3.69 -12.90
CA ARG A 96 2.64 5.08 -13.37
C ARG A 96 3.23 5.97 -12.26
N PRO A 97 3.99 7.03 -12.57
CA PRO A 97 4.55 7.93 -11.58
C PRO A 97 3.54 9.00 -11.14
N ILE A 98 2.38 8.58 -10.62
CA ILE A 98 1.40 9.50 -10.02
C ILE A 98 1.90 10.15 -8.73
N LEU A 99 3.07 9.73 -8.23
CA LEU A 99 3.70 10.32 -7.05
C LEU A 99 3.93 11.82 -7.17
N ALA A 100 4.15 12.33 -8.39
CA ALA A 100 4.33 13.77 -8.59
C ALA A 100 3.09 14.58 -8.21
N CYS A 101 1.90 14.02 -8.43
CA CYS A 101 0.64 14.63 -8.04
C CYS A 101 0.38 14.50 -6.53
N LEU A 102 0.82 13.39 -5.91
CA LEU A 102 0.56 13.11 -4.49
C LEU A 102 1.55 13.81 -3.55
N TYR A 103 2.78 14.01 -4.00
CA TYR A 103 3.86 14.59 -3.21
C TYR A 103 4.64 15.61 -4.06
N PRO A 104 4.11 16.84 -4.18
CA PRO A 104 4.77 17.89 -4.92
C PRO A 104 6.12 18.25 -4.26
N GLY A 105 7.11 18.58 -5.09
CA GLY A 105 8.43 19.01 -4.62
C GLY A 105 8.44 20.42 -4.04
N PRO A 106 9.57 20.84 -3.43
CA PRO A 106 10.83 20.12 -3.33
C PRO A 106 10.90 19.14 -2.15
N PHE A 107 11.66 18.05 -2.28
CA PHE A 107 11.84 17.06 -1.21
C PHE A 107 13.25 16.47 -1.19
N SER A 108 13.63 15.86 -0.06
CA SER A 108 14.82 15.00 0.00
C SER A 108 14.50 13.60 -0.49
N LEU A 109 15.52 12.85 -0.97
CA LEU A 109 15.33 11.44 -1.36
C LEU A 109 14.85 10.57 -0.19
N GLY A 110 15.25 10.89 1.04
CA GLY A 110 14.79 10.17 2.23
C GLY A 110 13.31 10.41 2.52
N ALA A 111 12.83 11.65 2.35
CA ALA A 111 11.41 11.97 2.49
C ALA A 111 10.59 11.27 1.40
N LEU A 112 11.06 11.30 0.14
CA LEU A 112 10.41 10.58 -0.96
C LEU A 112 10.33 9.07 -0.68
N GLN A 113 11.41 8.45 -0.20
CA GLN A 113 11.41 7.03 0.19
C GLN A 113 10.31 6.75 1.22
N LYS A 114 10.28 7.51 2.33
CA LYS A 114 9.29 7.33 3.41
C LYS A 114 7.86 7.48 2.89
N THR A 115 7.59 8.46 2.04
CA THR A 115 6.28 8.65 1.43
C THR A 115 5.87 7.43 0.60
N VAL A 116 6.78 6.90 -0.22
CA VAL A 116 6.52 5.69 -1.00
C VAL A 116 6.27 4.47 -0.10
N GLU A 117 7.07 4.31 0.96
CA GLU A 117 6.91 3.23 1.94
C GLU A 117 5.54 3.30 2.63
N HIS A 118 5.09 4.49 3.02
CA HIS A 118 3.78 4.68 3.65
C HIS A 118 2.62 4.40 2.68
N LEU A 119 2.70 4.90 1.44
CA LEU A 119 1.65 4.68 0.43
C LEU A 119 1.55 3.20 0.04
N THR A 120 2.69 2.53 -0.14
CA THR A 120 2.75 1.13 -0.56
C THR A 120 2.64 0.14 0.60
N GLY A 121 2.92 0.56 1.83
CA GLY A 121 3.05 -0.34 2.98
C GLY A 121 4.24 -1.30 2.86
N LEU A 122 5.24 -0.97 2.04
CA LEU A 122 6.43 -1.78 1.79
C LEU A 122 7.67 -1.03 2.27
N GLY A 123 8.47 -1.65 3.13
CA GLY A 123 9.79 -1.11 3.49
C GLY A 123 10.79 -1.29 2.33
N LEU A 124 11.52 -0.22 1.98
CA LEU A 124 12.44 -0.18 0.85
C LEU A 124 13.89 -0.13 1.34
N HIS A 125 14.79 -0.80 0.64
CA HIS A 125 16.22 -0.69 0.91
C HIS A 125 16.76 0.65 0.40
N THR A 126 17.31 1.48 1.28
CA THR A 126 17.68 2.86 0.98
C THR A 126 18.65 2.99 -0.20
N GLN A 127 19.67 2.14 -0.30
CA GLN A 127 20.63 2.20 -1.40
C GLN A 127 20.02 1.82 -2.74
N ASN A 128 19.16 0.80 -2.75
CA ASN A 128 18.50 0.34 -3.98
C ASN A 128 17.52 1.41 -4.46
N PHE A 129 16.70 1.92 -3.56
CA PHE A 129 15.76 2.99 -3.87
C PHE A 129 16.47 4.22 -4.48
N ARG A 130 17.54 4.72 -3.82
CA ARG A 130 18.31 5.87 -4.32
C ARG A 130 18.91 5.61 -5.70
N ARG A 131 19.51 4.44 -5.92
CA ARG A 131 20.09 4.06 -7.21
C ARG A 131 19.02 4.05 -8.30
N ASP A 132 17.89 3.42 -8.01
CA ASP A 132 16.88 3.14 -9.01
C ASP A 132 16.09 4.42 -9.37
N ILE A 133 15.71 5.25 -8.38
CA ILE A 133 15.01 6.52 -8.64
C ILE A 133 15.86 7.53 -9.42
N LEU A 134 17.17 7.56 -9.17
CA LEU A 134 18.09 8.43 -9.92
C LEU A 134 18.30 7.93 -11.35
N ARG A 135 18.31 6.62 -11.58
CA ARG A 135 18.39 6.03 -12.94
C ARG A 135 17.18 6.34 -13.80
N CYS A 136 16.01 6.48 -13.21
CA CYS A 136 14.79 6.83 -13.94
C CYS A 136 14.81 8.25 -14.53
N LYS A 137 15.77 9.11 -14.16
CA LYS A 137 15.91 10.51 -14.63
C LYS A 137 14.63 11.35 -14.43
N LEU A 138 13.86 11.03 -13.38
CA LEU A 138 12.59 11.70 -13.06
C LEU A 138 12.76 12.93 -12.17
N LEU A 139 13.96 13.15 -11.64
CA LEU A 139 14.24 14.16 -10.62
C LEU A 139 15.26 15.18 -11.12
N VAL A 140 15.06 16.43 -10.76
CA VAL A 140 15.98 17.55 -11.02
C VAL A 140 16.41 18.15 -9.68
N PRO A 141 17.70 18.50 -9.46
CA PRO A 141 18.11 19.21 -8.26
C PRO A 141 17.30 20.50 -8.08
N ALA A 142 16.68 20.67 -6.91
CA ALA A 142 15.96 21.90 -6.61
C ALA A 142 16.98 23.01 -6.34
N LYS A 143 16.75 24.20 -6.91
CA LYS A 143 17.56 25.38 -6.59
C LYS A 143 17.15 25.84 -5.19
N THR A 144 18.12 26.03 -4.30
CA THR A 144 17.94 26.43 -2.89
C THR A 144 17.39 27.85 -2.70
N THR A 145 16.96 28.52 -3.77
CA THR A 145 16.52 29.92 -3.74
C THR A 145 15.08 30.12 -3.26
N ASP A 146 14.30 29.05 -3.07
CA ASP A 146 13.00 29.16 -2.40
C ASP A 146 13.21 29.40 -0.90
N ALA A 147 12.99 30.64 -0.48
CA ALA A 147 13.16 31.11 0.90
C ALA A 147 12.27 30.38 1.94
N SER A 148 11.35 29.53 1.48
CA SER A 148 10.48 28.68 2.30
C SER A 148 11.09 27.31 2.67
N LEU A 149 12.23 26.95 2.09
CA LEU A 149 12.83 25.63 2.33
C LEU A 149 13.62 25.61 3.64
N PRO A 150 13.44 24.58 4.50
CA PRO A 150 14.22 24.45 5.71
C PRO A 150 15.70 24.37 5.35
N LYS A 151 16.54 25.16 6.05
CA LYS A 151 18.00 25.10 5.95
C LYS A 151 18.51 23.73 6.43
N SER A 152 18.39 22.73 5.57
CA SER A 152 18.98 21.40 5.76
C SER A 152 20.14 21.26 4.77
N SER A 153 21.25 20.68 5.22
CA SER A 153 22.38 20.29 4.36
C SER A 153 22.03 19.21 3.34
N THR A 154 20.81 18.66 3.39
CA THR A 154 20.35 17.60 2.50
C THR A 154 20.00 18.17 1.13
N LYS A 155 20.58 17.60 0.06
CA LYS A 155 20.24 17.93 -1.32
C LYS A 155 18.75 17.70 -1.59
N LEU A 156 18.08 18.75 -2.05
CA LEU A 156 16.67 18.73 -2.42
C LEU A 156 16.49 18.46 -3.92
N PHE A 157 15.35 17.87 -4.25
CA PHE A 157 14.96 17.50 -5.60
C PHE A 157 13.53 17.94 -5.88
N GLY A 158 13.26 18.31 -7.11
CA GLY A 158 11.92 18.45 -7.68
C GLY A 158 11.68 17.41 -8.77
N TRP A 159 10.42 17.25 -9.17
CA TRP A 159 10.07 16.44 -10.33
C TRP A 159 10.56 17.12 -11.61
N HIS A 160 11.01 16.32 -12.58
CA HIS A 160 11.37 16.82 -13.90
C HIS A 160 10.14 17.50 -14.55
N PRO A 161 10.25 18.69 -15.17
CA PRO A 161 9.10 19.41 -15.72
C PRO A 161 8.29 18.61 -16.75
N ALA A 162 8.94 17.72 -17.49
CA ALA A 162 8.29 16.78 -18.41
C ALA A 162 7.38 15.74 -17.72
N LEU A 163 7.37 15.67 -16.38
CA LEU A 163 6.45 14.85 -15.57
C LEU A 163 5.25 15.63 -15.03
N ALA A 164 5.12 16.93 -15.35
CA ALA A 164 3.84 17.66 -15.22
C ALA A 164 2.74 16.84 -15.93
N PRO A 165 1.46 16.93 -15.51
CA PRO A 165 0.53 15.82 -15.20
C PRO A 165 0.07 14.95 -16.38
N THR A 166 0.86 14.88 -17.43
CA THR A 166 0.79 13.89 -18.49
C THR A 166 1.44 12.59 -17.99
N ILE A 167 0.64 11.54 -18.03
CA ILE A 167 0.93 10.18 -17.58
C ILE A 167 2.30 9.73 -18.10
N SER A 168 3.34 9.82 -17.28
CA SER A 168 4.61 9.17 -17.59
C SER A 168 4.43 7.65 -17.45
N HIS A 169 5.04 6.88 -18.34
CA HIS A 169 4.99 5.41 -18.31
C HIS A 169 6.14 4.80 -17.51
N ILE A 170 6.97 5.63 -16.86
CA ILE A 170 8.12 5.17 -16.10
C ILE A 170 7.64 4.80 -14.70
N ALA A 171 7.39 3.49 -14.52
CA ALA A 171 7.12 2.89 -13.23
C ALA A 171 8.31 3.09 -12.28
N ILE A 172 8.01 3.40 -11.01
CA ILE A 172 9.03 3.34 -9.96
C ILE A 172 9.27 1.86 -9.68
N PRO A 173 10.51 1.37 -9.77
CA PRO A 173 10.80 -0.03 -9.53
C PRO A 173 10.63 -0.33 -8.04
N LEU A 174 9.42 -0.74 -7.67
CA LEU A 174 9.11 -1.18 -6.33
C LEU A 174 9.44 -2.68 -6.20
N PRO A 175 10.25 -3.08 -5.21
CA PRO A 175 10.53 -4.48 -4.98
C PRO A 175 9.25 -5.21 -4.57
N ARG A 176 8.92 -6.31 -5.27
CA ARG A 176 7.96 -7.30 -4.80
C ARG A 176 8.66 -8.15 -3.73
N LYS A 177 8.55 -7.74 -2.47
CA LYS A 177 9.22 -8.43 -1.36
C LYS A 177 8.59 -9.81 -1.14
N LYS A 178 9.39 -10.87 -1.12
CA LYS A 178 8.99 -12.14 -0.50
C LYS A 178 9.07 -11.92 1.01
N LEU A 179 7.96 -12.07 1.72
CA LEU A 179 8.04 -12.14 3.18
C LEU A 179 8.59 -13.53 3.50
N CYS A 180 9.81 -13.57 4.03
CA CYS A 180 10.40 -14.77 4.61
C CYS A 180 9.82 -14.99 6.01
#